data_AF-A0A381VKM9-F1
#
_entry.id   AF-A0A381VKM9-F1
#
_cell.length_a   1.000
_cell.length_b   1.000
_cell.length_c   1.000
_cell.angle_alpha   90.00
_cell.angle_beta   90.00
_cell.angle_gamma   90.00
#
_symmetry.space_group_name_H-M   'P 1'
#
loop_
_entity.id
_entity.type
_entity.pdbx_description
1 polymer ?
#
loop_
_entity_poly.entity_id
_entity_poly.type
_entity_poly.pdbx_seq_one_letter_code
_entity_poly.pdbx_strand_id
1 'polypeptide(L)'
;VIFDGTRAGDKTGKDLLGKLRVFINKDNCDDFPELNKLVQEMRSRECTEIISQMIGRDLSNSFVRLEVIADKDGFWLEPHCDIKEKLMSSILFVNRYGENENLGTDFYTPDMKVAKTIPYKNNYGYIFTAEKDSWHGLEKKKIRKERRCLQLNYVTFETDWLVK
;
A
#
# COMPACT_ATOMS: atom_id res chain seq x y z
N VAL A 1 17.52 11.12 2.34
CA VAL A 1 16.12 11.09 1.87
C VAL A 1 15.28 10.76 3.07
N ILE A 2 14.39 11.66 3.47
CA ILE A 2 13.55 11.46 4.65
C ILE A 2 12.49 10.42 4.27
N PHE A 3 12.56 9.25 4.90
CA PHE A 3 11.53 8.23 4.81
C PHE A 3 10.46 8.62 5.83
N ASP A 4 9.60 9.57 5.49
CA ASP A 4 8.52 10.06 6.36
C ASP A 4 7.27 9.16 6.32
N GLY A 5 7.33 8.05 5.56
CA GLY A 5 6.20 7.16 5.34
C GLY A 5 5.10 7.75 4.46
N THR A 6 5.28 8.96 3.90
CA THR A 6 4.33 9.59 2.97
C THR A 6 4.62 9.21 1.53
N ARG A 7 5.86 8.90 1.15
CA ARG A 7 6.21 8.44 -0.20
C ARG A 7 7.27 7.34 -0.14
N ALA A 8 6.88 6.11 -0.49
CA ALA A 8 7.85 5.02 -0.64
C ALA A 8 8.52 5.12 -2.02
N GLY A 9 9.86 5.10 -2.05
CA GLY A 9 10.62 4.76 -3.27
C GLY A 9 11.47 5.86 -3.92
N ASP A 10 11.21 7.16 -3.75
CA ASP A 10 12.07 8.18 -4.38
C ASP A 10 13.31 8.51 -3.54
N LYS A 11 14.33 7.66 -3.65
CA LYS A 11 15.65 7.89 -3.02
C LYS A 11 16.50 8.96 -3.74
N THR A 12 16.04 9.47 -4.88
CA THR A 12 16.84 10.39 -5.71
C THR A 12 16.37 11.83 -5.65
N GLY A 13 15.14 12.07 -5.17
CA GLY A 13 14.52 13.40 -5.15
C GLY A 13 14.26 13.97 -6.55
N LYS A 14 14.31 13.12 -7.58
CA LYS A 14 14.13 13.51 -8.99
C LYS A 14 12.69 13.33 -9.48
N ASP A 15 11.75 12.98 -8.60
CA ASP A 15 10.30 12.91 -8.84
C ASP A 15 9.87 11.94 -9.97
N LEU A 16 10.78 11.09 -10.45
CA LEU A 16 10.50 10.12 -11.51
C LEU A 16 9.45 9.10 -11.08
N LEU A 17 9.42 8.75 -9.79
CA LEU A 17 8.41 7.85 -9.20
C LEU A 17 7.14 8.59 -8.79
N GLY A 18 7.19 9.92 -8.57
CA GLY A 18 6.00 10.72 -8.26
C GLY A 18 5.00 10.71 -9.41
N LYS A 19 5.45 10.66 -10.66
CA LYS A 19 4.58 10.50 -11.85
C LYS A 19 3.91 9.13 -11.95
N LEU A 20 4.35 8.15 -11.16
CA LEU A 20 3.85 6.77 -11.16
C LEU A 20 3.01 6.45 -9.92
N ARG A 21 2.78 7.45 -9.07
CA ARG A 21 2.08 7.32 -7.80
C ARG A 21 1.08 8.44 -7.63
N VAL A 22 -0.16 8.11 -7.31
CA VAL A 22 -1.22 9.10 -7.13
C VAL A 22 -2.01 8.77 -5.87
N PHE A 23 -2.07 9.70 -4.92
CA PHE A 23 -3.02 9.61 -3.82
C PHE A 23 -4.39 10.05 -4.31
N ILE A 24 -5.42 9.29 -3.97
CA ILE A 24 -6.80 9.70 -4.18
C ILE A 24 -7.16 10.66 -3.05
N ASN A 25 -7.55 11.87 -3.39
CA ASN A 25 -7.81 12.98 -2.47
C ASN A 25 -9.04 13.80 -2.96
N LYS A 26 -9.48 14.81 -2.22
CA LYS A 26 -10.67 15.59 -2.59
C LYS A 26 -10.52 16.35 -3.91
N ASP A 27 -9.29 16.69 -4.29
CA ASP A 27 -9.01 17.46 -5.49
C ASP A 27 -9.14 16.62 -6.77
N ASN A 28 -8.97 15.29 -6.68
CA ASN A 28 -8.95 14.39 -7.84
C ASN A 28 -9.96 13.23 -7.78
N CYS A 29 -10.73 13.09 -6.70
CA CYS A 29 -11.59 11.92 -6.52
C CYS A 29 -12.68 11.79 -7.60
N ASP A 30 -13.08 12.89 -8.21
CA ASP A 30 -14.09 12.92 -9.27
C ASP A 30 -13.56 12.38 -10.61
N ASP A 31 -12.25 12.45 -10.83
CA ASP A 31 -11.58 11.82 -11.99
C ASP A 31 -11.50 10.29 -11.82
N PHE A 32 -11.63 9.78 -10.59
CA PHE A 32 -11.49 8.38 -10.23
C PHE A 32 -12.71 7.86 -9.46
N PRO A 33 -13.92 7.87 -10.04
CA PRO A 33 -15.16 7.60 -9.31
C PRO A 33 -15.20 6.22 -8.64
N GLU A 34 -14.64 5.19 -9.27
CA GLU A 34 -14.59 3.84 -8.67
C GLU A 34 -13.58 3.74 -7.51
N LEU A 35 -12.46 4.46 -7.57
CA LEU A 35 -11.52 4.53 -6.44
C LEU A 35 -12.09 5.39 -5.30
N ASN A 36 -12.83 6.44 -5.62
CA ASN A 36 -13.57 7.22 -4.63
C ASN A 36 -14.62 6.35 -3.93
N LYS A 37 -15.39 5.54 -4.67
CA LYS A 37 -16.33 4.57 -4.06
C LYS A 37 -15.62 3.61 -3.10
N LEU A 38 -14.48 3.05 -3.51
CA LEU A 38 -13.67 2.20 -2.63
C LEU A 38 -13.24 2.96 -1.36
N VAL A 39 -12.79 4.21 -1.48
CA VAL A 39 -12.49 5.06 -0.32
C VAL A 39 -13.71 5.27 0.56
N GLN A 40 -14.89 5.57 -0.01
CA GLN A 40 -16.11 5.76 0.78
C GLN A 40 -16.55 4.47 1.49
N GLU A 41 -16.44 3.32 0.84
CA GLU A 41 -16.74 2.01 1.41
C GLU A 41 -15.80 1.70 2.57
N MET A 42 -14.49 1.88 2.39
CA MET A 42 -13.51 1.67 3.45
C MET A 42 -13.64 2.68 4.60
N ARG A 43 -14.24 3.85 4.40
CA ARG A 43 -14.56 4.78 5.51
C ARG A 43 -15.86 4.44 6.22
N SER A 44 -16.67 3.55 5.67
CA SER A 44 -17.96 3.21 6.27
C SER A 44 -17.75 2.51 7.61
N ARG A 45 -18.68 2.74 8.53
CA ARG A 45 -18.69 2.07 9.83
C ARG A 45 -18.64 0.55 9.71
N GLU A 46 -19.44 -0.02 8.79
CA GLU A 46 -19.51 -1.47 8.57
C GLU A 46 -18.14 -2.05 8.17
N CYS A 47 -17.51 -1.52 7.11
CA CYS A 47 -16.20 -2.01 6.68
C CYS A 47 -15.13 -1.74 7.74
N THR A 48 -15.15 -0.57 8.38
CA THR A 48 -14.17 -0.21 9.40
C THR A 48 -14.24 -1.16 10.59
N GLU A 49 -15.44 -1.49 11.07
CA GLU A 49 -15.65 -2.45 12.17
C GLU A 49 -15.14 -3.84 11.80
N ILE A 50 -15.43 -4.33 10.59
CA ILE A 50 -14.94 -5.62 10.10
C ILE A 50 -13.40 -5.65 10.08
N ILE A 51 -12.75 -4.63 9.51
CA ILE A 51 -11.29 -4.57 9.46
C ILE A 51 -10.71 -4.44 10.86
N SER A 52 -11.28 -3.56 11.70
CA SER A 52 -10.86 -3.34 13.09
C SER A 52 -10.86 -4.63 13.90
N GLN A 53 -11.94 -5.43 13.79
CA GLN A 53 -12.04 -6.74 14.42
C GLN A 53 -11.02 -7.74 13.87
N MET A 54 -10.86 -7.79 12.55
CA MET A 54 -9.93 -8.72 11.90
C MET A 54 -8.46 -8.48 12.33
N ILE A 55 -8.06 -7.22 12.52
CA ILE A 55 -6.68 -6.86 12.91
C ILE A 55 -6.52 -6.64 14.41
N GLY A 56 -7.61 -6.65 15.20
CA GLY A 56 -7.59 -6.40 16.63
C GLY A 56 -7.11 -5.01 17.04
N ARG A 57 -7.41 -3.96 16.23
CA ARG A 57 -7.03 -2.57 16.51
C ARG A 57 -8.21 -1.62 16.31
N ASP A 58 -8.32 -0.61 17.15
CA ASP A 58 -9.32 0.46 17.00
C ASP A 58 -8.97 1.37 15.81
N LEU A 59 -9.94 1.58 14.93
CA LEU A 59 -9.84 2.41 13.73
C LEU A 59 -10.81 3.61 13.75
N SER A 60 -11.58 3.80 14.81
CA SER A 60 -12.68 4.77 14.89
C SER A 60 -12.28 6.23 14.62
N ASN A 61 -11.07 6.63 15.00
CA ASN A 61 -10.54 7.99 14.81
C ASN A 61 -9.39 8.04 13.79
N SER A 62 -9.36 7.07 12.88
CA SER A 62 -8.32 6.98 11.86
C SER A 62 -8.77 7.60 10.54
N PHE A 63 -7.82 7.72 9.62
CA PHE A 63 -8.03 8.23 8.28
C PHE A 63 -7.71 7.14 7.27
N VAL A 64 -8.54 7.02 6.24
CA VAL A 64 -8.26 6.17 5.07
C VAL A 64 -7.26 6.87 4.16
N ARG A 65 -6.36 6.11 3.55
CA ARG A 65 -5.42 6.61 2.56
C ARG A 65 -5.30 5.61 1.43
N LEU A 66 -5.63 6.03 0.21
CA LEU A 66 -5.52 5.21 -0.99
C LEU A 66 -4.48 5.81 -1.95
N GLU A 67 -3.48 5.02 -2.30
CA GLU A 67 -2.45 5.35 -3.29
C GLU A 67 -2.54 4.37 -4.47
N VAL A 68 -2.58 4.89 -5.69
CA VAL A 68 -2.39 4.13 -6.92
C VAL A 68 -0.90 4.12 -7.24
N ILE A 69 -0.34 2.95 -7.51
CA ILE A 69 1.08 2.75 -7.77
C ILE A 69 1.24 2.01 -9.10
N ALA A 70 2.18 2.45 -9.94
CA ALA A 70 2.55 1.78 -11.19
C ALA A 70 4.08 1.64 -11.31
N ASP A 71 4.64 0.62 -10.67
CA ASP A 71 6.07 0.36 -10.70
C ASP A 71 6.52 -0.13 -12.09
N LYS A 72 7.70 0.32 -12.53
CA LYS A 72 8.33 -0.03 -13.81
C LYS A 72 9.60 -0.85 -13.58
N ASP A 73 10.13 -1.41 -14.67
CA ASP A 73 11.37 -2.17 -14.63
C ASP A 73 12.50 -1.41 -13.95
N GLY A 74 13.26 -2.12 -13.11
CA GLY A 74 14.29 -1.54 -12.24
C GLY A 74 13.79 -1.03 -10.89
N PHE A 75 12.47 -0.92 -10.67
CA PHE A 75 11.93 -0.63 -9.35
C PHE A 75 12.19 -1.79 -8.39
N TRP A 76 12.55 -1.45 -7.16
CA TRP A 76 12.67 -2.35 -6.02
C TRP A 76 12.47 -1.52 -4.75
N LEU A 77 12.17 -2.19 -3.65
CA LEU A 77 11.95 -1.55 -2.37
C LEU A 77 12.70 -2.31 -1.30
N GLU A 78 13.62 -1.60 -0.64
CA GLU A 78 14.41 -2.15 0.46
C GLU A 78 13.49 -2.67 1.58
N PRO A 79 13.87 -3.76 2.26
CA PRO A 79 13.17 -4.23 3.45
C PRO A 79 13.01 -3.10 4.48
N HIS A 80 11.77 -2.89 4.93
CA HIS A 80 11.44 -1.89 5.93
C HIS A 80 10.26 -2.36 6.79
N CYS A 81 10.11 -1.72 7.95
CA CYS A 81 8.89 -1.75 8.73
C CYS A 81 8.14 -0.43 8.53
N ASP A 82 6.83 -0.50 8.62
CA ASP A 82 5.98 0.69 8.52
C ASP A 82 6.10 1.59 9.75
N ILE A 83 5.80 2.87 9.56
CA ILE A 83 5.70 3.84 10.66
C ILE A 83 4.52 3.49 11.58
N LYS A 84 4.64 3.81 12.87
CA LYS A 84 3.62 3.48 13.89
C LYS A 84 2.27 4.14 13.63
N GLU A 85 2.25 5.23 12.88
CA GLU A 85 1.06 5.97 12.48
C GLU A 85 0.20 5.19 11.46
N LYS A 86 0.74 4.12 10.84
CA LYS A 86 -0.05 3.20 10.03
C LYS A 86 -0.67 2.13 10.92
N LEU A 87 -1.96 2.25 11.22
CA LEU A 87 -2.71 1.29 12.00
C LEU A 87 -2.93 -0.02 11.23
N MET A 88 -3.15 0.11 9.92
CA MET A 88 -3.27 -0.98 8.97
C MET A 88 -2.60 -0.59 7.67
N SER A 89 -1.81 -1.50 7.12
CA SER A 89 -1.24 -1.40 5.79
C SER A 89 -1.78 -2.51 4.89
N SER A 90 -2.05 -2.17 3.63
CA SER A 90 -2.45 -3.16 2.64
C SER A 90 -1.89 -2.87 1.26
N ILE A 91 -1.80 -3.94 0.47
CA ILE A 91 -1.64 -3.84 -0.97
C ILE A 91 -2.66 -4.75 -1.64
N LEU A 92 -3.40 -4.18 -2.59
CA LEU A 92 -4.21 -4.91 -3.56
C LEU A 92 -3.50 -4.89 -4.92
N PHE A 93 -3.25 -6.06 -5.48
CA PHE A 93 -2.53 -6.25 -6.73
C PHE A 93 -3.45 -6.19 -7.95
N VAL A 94 -2.98 -5.49 -9.00
CA VAL A 94 -3.70 -5.28 -10.27
C VAL A 94 -2.87 -5.83 -11.43
N ASN A 95 -2.73 -7.15 -11.50
CA ASN A 95 -1.96 -7.84 -12.54
C ASN A 95 -2.76 -8.05 -13.85
N ARG A 96 -3.04 -6.96 -14.56
CA ARG A 96 -3.82 -7.00 -15.82
C ARG A 96 -3.04 -7.53 -17.03
N TYR A 97 -1.72 -7.66 -16.92
CA TYR A 97 -0.84 -8.01 -18.05
C TYR A 97 -0.18 -9.37 -17.93
N GLY A 98 -0.57 -10.19 -16.94
CA GLY A 98 0.05 -11.51 -16.74
C GLY A 98 1.54 -11.41 -16.42
N GLU A 99 1.93 -10.38 -15.68
CA GLU A 99 3.27 -10.26 -15.10
C GLU A 99 3.55 -11.46 -14.17
N ASN A 100 4.82 -11.72 -13.93
CA ASN A 100 5.23 -12.84 -13.09
C ASN A 100 4.63 -12.72 -11.67
N GLU A 101 4.01 -13.80 -11.16
CA GLU A 101 3.43 -13.81 -9.82
C GLU A 101 4.47 -13.59 -8.71
N ASN A 102 5.76 -13.82 -8.97
CA ASN A 102 6.84 -13.50 -8.05
C ASN A 102 7.02 -11.98 -7.83
N LEU A 103 6.31 -11.11 -8.57
CA LEU A 103 6.39 -9.66 -8.39
C LEU A 103 5.58 -9.13 -7.21
N GLY A 104 5.03 -9.97 -6.32
CA GLY A 104 4.33 -9.46 -5.17
C GLY A 104 5.28 -9.09 -4.03
N THR A 105 4.69 -8.72 -2.89
CA THR A 105 5.46 -8.24 -1.73
C THR A 105 6.26 -9.37 -1.11
N ASP A 106 7.52 -9.10 -0.84
CA ASP A 106 8.41 -9.97 -0.09
C ASP A 106 8.28 -9.64 1.40
N PHE A 107 8.01 -10.66 2.20
CA PHE A 107 8.06 -10.62 3.66
C PHE A 107 9.36 -11.28 4.13
N TYR A 108 9.98 -10.68 5.13
CA TYR A 108 11.30 -11.08 5.60
C TYR A 108 11.23 -11.62 7.03
N THR A 109 12.08 -12.60 7.32
CA THR A 109 12.40 -12.98 8.69
C THR A 109 13.27 -11.90 9.36
N PRO A 110 13.39 -11.87 10.70
CA PRO A 110 14.24 -10.91 11.39
C PRO A 110 15.73 -10.91 10.98
N ASP A 111 16.23 -12.03 10.43
CA ASP A 111 17.58 -12.13 9.84
C ASP A 111 17.66 -11.69 8.37
N MET A 112 16.65 -10.95 7.88
CA MET A 112 16.55 -10.34 6.55
C MET A 112 16.54 -11.33 5.38
N LYS A 113 16.11 -12.57 5.62
CA LYS A 113 15.85 -13.53 4.54
C LYS A 113 14.41 -13.44 4.10
N VAL A 114 14.16 -13.58 2.79
CA VAL A 114 12.80 -13.67 2.27
C VAL A 114 12.13 -14.92 2.84
N ALA A 115 11.13 -14.72 3.70
CA ALA A 115 10.30 -15.78 4.26
C ALA A 115 9.24 -16.23 3.26
N LYS A 116 8.62 -15.25 2.59
CA LYS A 116 7.51 -15.48 1.66
C LYS A 116 7.37 -14.32 0.69
N THR A 117 7.05 -14.63 -0.56
CA THR A 117 6.54 -13.65 -1.52
C THR A 117 5.04 -13.88 -1.70
N ILE A 118 4.22 -12.85 -1.48
CA ILE A 118 2.79 -12.94 -1.81
C ILE A 118 2.66 -12.98 -3.33
N PRO A 119 1.85 -13.87 -3.92
CA PRO A 119 1.74 -13.91 -5.37
C PRO A 119 1.04 -12.66 -5.92
N TYR A 120 1.66 -12.01 -6.91
CA TYR A 120 1.13 -10.87 -7.66
C TYR A 120 0.04 -11.33 -8.64
N LYS A 121 -1.14 -11.63 -8.10
CA LYS A 121 -2.33 -12.02 -8.86
C LYS A 121 -3.28 -10.83 -8.99
N ASN A 122 -4.02 -10.76 -10.08
CA ASN A 122 -5.04 -9.72 -10.24
C ASN A 122 -6.17 -9.92 -9.21
N ASN A 123 -6.62 -8.83 -8.58
CA ASN A 123 -7.67 -8.86 -7.56
C ASN A 123 -7.30 -9.75 -6.35
N TYR A 124 -6.04 -9.67 -5.94
CA TYR A 124 -5.51 -10.39 -4.79
C TYR A 124 -4.67 -9.43 -3.95
N GLY A 125 -4.64 -9.62 -2.64
CA GLY A 125 -3.95 -8.70 -1.77
C GLY A 125 -3.78 -9.25 -0.37
N TYR A 126 -3.28 -8.39 0.50
CA TYR A 126 -3.07 -8.69 1.91
C TYR A 126 -3.20 -7.42 2.72
N ILE A 127 -3.52 -7.59 4.00
CA ILE A 127 -3.46 -6.53 5.00
C ILE A 127 -2.58 -7.01 6.16
N PHE A 128 -1.97 -6.09 6.88
CA PHE A 128 -1.21 -6.37 8.09
C PHE A 128 -1.15 -5.12 8.98
N THR A 129 -0.80 -5.30 10.25
CA THR A 129 -0.55 -4.22 11.20
C THR A 129 0.92 -3.84 11.19
N ALA A 130 1.24 -2.56 11.33
CA ALA A 130 2.61 -2.13 11.53
C ALA A 130 3.11 -2.63 12.89
N GLU A 131 4.13 -3.47 12.86
CA GLU A 131 4.82 -4.05 14.02
C GLU A 131 6.33 -3.91 13.85
N LYS A 132 7.08 -3.98 14.97
CA LYS A 132 8.55 -3.89 14.97
C LYS A 132 9.24 -4.90 14.04
N ASP A 133 8.62 -6.06 13.84
CA ASP A 133 9.16 -7.18 13.06
C ASP A 133 8.37 -7.43 11.76
N SER A 134 7.52 -6.47 11.35
CA SER A 134 6.73 -6.56 10.11
C SER A 134 7.53 -6.24 8.84
N TRP A 135 8.71 -6.83 8.71
CA TRP A 135 9.64 -6.54 7.62
C TRP A 135 9.08 -6.95 6.26
N HIS A 136 8.99 -5.99 5.36
CA HIS A 136 8.49 -6.21 4.01
C HIS A 136 9.15 -5.29 2.99
N GLY A 137 9.02 -5.63 1.72
CA GLY A 137 9.66 -4.90 0.63
C GLY A 137 9.40 -5.57 -0.72
N LEU A 138 10.27 -5.27 -1.68
CA LEU A 138 10.24 -5.88 -3.01
C LEU A 138 11.68 -6.04 -3.50
N GLU A 139 12.15 -7.28 -3.57
CA GLU A 139 13.45 -7.61 -4.13
C GLU A 139 13.56 -7.13 -5.59
N LYS A 140 14.79 -6.94 -6.06
CA LYS A 140 15.06 -6.56 -7.46
C LYS A 140 14.59 -7.67 -8.40
N LYS A 141 13.50 -7.41 -9.11
CA LYS A 141 12.85 -8.37 -10.02
C LYS A 141 12.56 -7.69 -11.36
N LYS A 142 12.58 -8.48 -12.44
CA LYS A 142 12.23 -7.99 -13.78
C LYS A 142 10.73 -7.71 -13.85
N ILE A 143 10.36 -6.47 -14.16
CA ILE A 143 8.99 -6.09 -14.51
C ILE A 143 8.95 -5.95 -16.04
N ARG A 144 8.05 -6.68 -16.72
CA ARG A 144 8.06 -6.70 -18.20
C ARG A 144 7.38 -5.48 -18.80
N LYS A 145 6.30 -5.01 -18.18
CA LYS A 145 5.43 -3.92 -18.62
C LYS A 145 5.14 -2.96 -17.47
N GLU A 146 4.52 -3.45 -16.39
CA GLU A 146 4.29 -2.69 -15.15
C GLU A 146 3.65 -3.54 -14.05
N ARG A 147 4.03 -3.21 -12.81
CA ARG A 147 3.44 -3.75 -11.59
C ARG A 147 2.54 -2.69 -10.96
N ARG A 148 1.23 -2.91 -11.02
CA ARG A 148 0.21 -2.00 -10.50
C ARG A 148 -0.31 -2.45 -9.16
N CYS A 149 -0.43 -1.52 -8.23
CA CYS A 149 -0.93 -1.77 -6.89
C CYS A 149 -1.86 -0.65 -6.46
N LEU A 150 -2.84 -1.00 -5.64
CA LEU A 150 -3.55 -0.05 -4.78
C LEU A 150 -3.02 -0.27 -3.37
N GLN A 151 -2.43 0.77 -2.78
CA GLN A 151 -2.01 0.75 -1.38
C GLN A 151 -3.07 1.46 -0.56
N LEU A 152 -3.77 0.70 0.27
CA LEU A 152 -4.86 1.20 1.10
C LEU A 152 -4.51 1.04 2.57
N ASN A 153 -4.47 2.15 3.30
CA ASN A 153 -4.05 2.15 4.69
C ASN A 153 -5.09 2.84 5.57
N TYR A 154 -5.15 2.45 6.85
CA TYR A 154 -5.70 3.29 7.91
C TYR A 154 -4.54 3.91 8.69
N VAL A 155 -4.59 5.23 8.86
CA VAL A 155 -3.51 6.02 9.49
C VAL A 155 -4.04 6.93 10.59
N THR A 156 -3.17 7.34 11.50
CA THR A 156 -3.52 8.27 12.60
C THR A 156 -3.34 9.75 12.24
N PHE A 157 -2.53 10.07 11.24
CA PHE A 157 -2.36 11.45 10.78
C PHE A 157 -3.48 11.84 9.81
N GLU A 158 -3.78 13.13 9.76
CA GLU A 158 -4.86 13.66 8.96
C GLU A 158 -4.66 13.41 7.46
N THR A 159 -5.72 12.92 6.83
CA THR A 159 -5.89 12.89 5.37
C THR A 159 -7.27 13.46 5.05
N ASP A 160 -7.63 13.53 3.76
CA ASP A 160 -8.96 13.96 3.35
C ASP A 160 -10.11 13.04 3.81
N TRP A 161 -9.79 11.85 4.30
CA TRP A 161 -10.72 10.73 4.39
C TRP A 161 -10.83 10.17 5.81
N LEU A 162 -11.30 11.00 6.74
CA LEU A 162 -11.67 10.55 8.09
C LEU A 162 -12.71 9.42 8.01
N VAL A 163 -12.54 8.37 8.82
CA VAL A 163 -13.53 7.30 9.04
C VAL A 163 -14.87 7.89 9.52
N LYS A 164 -15.99 7.28 9.12
CA LYS A 164 -17.36 7.74 9.43
C LYS A 164 -18.08 6.84 10.42
#